data_AF-A0A961PGE2-F1
#
_entry.id   AF-A0A961PGE2-F1
#
_cell.length_a   1.000
_cell.length_b   1.000
_cell.length_c   1.000
_cell.angle_alpha   90.00
_cell.angle_beta   90.00
_cell.angle_gamma   90.00
#
_symmetry.space_group_name_H-M   'P 1'
#
loop_
_entity.id
_entity.type
_entity.pdbx_description
1 polymer ?
#
loop_
_entity_poly.entity_id
_entity_poly.type
_entity_poly.pdbx_seq_one_letter_code
_entity_poly.pdbx_strand_id
1 'polypeptide(L)' 'HGVWIMRAVSDDGIEKLLVTARTRTSRNDIKIREIKTVTGVISFLQGIGFSHADVPLEEGKRTVHKLSSEEMAASRA' A
#
# COMPACT_ATOMS: atom_id res chain seq x y z
N HIS A 1 2.99 -2.15 -18.39
CA HIS A 1 2.43 -2.87 -17.23
C HIS A 1 3.51 -2.95 -16.16
N GLY A 2 3.23 -2.54 -14.92
CA GLY A 2 4.19 -2.51 -13.80
C GLY A 2 3.70 -3.34 -12.62
N VAL A 3 4.59 -3.62 -11.67
CA VAL A 3 4.27 -4.28 -10.40
C VAL A 3 4.61 -3.32 -9.28
N TRP A 4 3.64 -3.05 -8.41
CA TRP A 4 3.83 -2.24 -7.22
C TRP A 4 3.70 -3.11 -5.98
N ILE A 5 4.51 -2.78 -4.98
CA ILE A 5 4.42 -3.32 -3.63
C ILE A 5 4.16 -2.17 -2.67
N MET A 6 3.39 -2.41 -1.63
CA MET A 6 3.07 -1.39 -0.63
C MET A 6 3.91 -1.60 0.62
N ARG A 7 4.39 -0.49 1.19
CA ARG A 7 5.11 -0.47 2.46
C ARG A 7 4.40 0.47 3.43
N ALA A 8 4.14 0.01 4.63
CA ALA A 8 3.76 0.88 5.74
C ALA A 8 5.05 1.43 6.35
N VAL A 9 5.09 2.73 6.60
CA VAL A 9 6.24 3.42 7.19
C VAL A 9 5.80 3.99 8.54
N SER A 10 6.48 3.66 9.62
CA SER A 10 6.23 4.28 10.94
C SER A 10 6.81 5.69 11.00
N ASP A 11 6.43 6.48 12.01
CA ASP A 11 7.03 7.80 12.24
C ASP A 11 8.55 7.73 12.49
N ASP A 12 9.05 6.60 13.02
CA ASP A 12 10.48 6.30 13.17
C ASP A 12 11.17 5.84 11.86
N GLY A 13 10.45 5.81 10.75
CA GLY A 13 10.97 5.40 9.44
C GLY A 13 11.06 3.89 9.22
N ILE A 14 10.48 3.07 10.09
CA ILE A 14 10.51 1.60 9.94
C ILE A 14 9.54 1.20 8.83
N GLU A 15 10.07 0.54 7.79
CA GLU A 15 9.28 0.05 6.67
C GLU A 15 8.83 -1.41 6.89
N LYS A 16 7.55 -1.71 6.65
CA LYS A 16 7.00 -3.07 6.63
C LYS A 16 6.25 -3.35 5.34
N LEU A 17 6.49 -4.51 4.73
CA LEU A 17 5.84 -4.93 3.50
C LEU A 17 4.40 -5.38 3.75
N LEU A 18 3.50 -4.98 2.87
CA LEU A 18 2.18 -5.57 2.79
C LEU A 18 2.27 -6.99 2.23
N VAL A 19 1.65 -7.93 2.93
CA VAL A 19 1.64 -9.35 2.58
C VAL A 19 0.22 -9.85 2.36
N THR A 20 0.06 -10.95 1.63
CA THR A 20 -1.24 -11.62 1.53
C THR A 20 -1.57 -12.33 2.83
N ALA A 21 -2.87 -12.42 3.16
CA ALA A 21 -3.32 -13.27 4.26
C ALA A 21 -2.85 -14.72 4.03
N ARG A 22 -2.53 -15.44 5.12
CA ARG A 22 -2.04 -16.82 5.06
C ARG A 22 -3.12 -17.75 4.52
N THR A 23 -2.99 -18.19 3.27
CA THR A 23 -3.89 -19.17 2.65
C THR A 23 -3.18 -20.52 2.49
N ARG A 24 -3.01 -21.25 3.60
CA ARG A 24 -2.98 -22.74 3.72
C ARG A 24 -2.23 -23.16 4.98
N THR A 25 -2.88 -23.99 5.79
CA THR A 25 -2.41 -24.56 7.05
C THR A 25 -1.23 -25.54 6.92
N SER A 26 -0.73 -25.82 5.71
CA SER A 26 0.35 -26.80 5.48
C SER A 26 1.68 -26.23 4.97
N ARG A 27 1.71 -24.97 4.50
CA ARG A 27 2.95 -24.25 4.17
C ARG A 27 2.81 -22.84 4.70
N ASN A 28 3.63 -22.50 5.68
CA ASN A 28 3.58 -21.23 6.41
C ASN A 28 4.17 -20.08 5.56
N ASP A 29 3.85 -20.05 4.26
CA ASP A 29 4.49 -19.18 3.29
C ASP A 29 3.81 -17.80 3.32
N ILE A 30 4.54 -16.79 3.78
CA ILE A 30 4.15 -15.38 3.69
C ILE A 30 4.62 -14.86 2.33
N LYS A 31 3.69 -14.32 1.53
CA LYS A 31 4.01 -13.73 0.23
C LYS A 31 3.76 -12.22 0.23
N ILE A 32 4.66 -11.47 -0.39
CA ILE A 32 4.50 -10.04 -0.62
C ILE A 32 3.27 -9.83 -1.50
N ARG A 33 2.44 -8.85 -1.14
CA ARG A 33 1.28 -8.47 -1.96
C ARG A 33 1.74 -7.58 -3.10
N GLU A 34 1.65 -8.11 -4.30
CA GLU A 34 1.87 -7.39 -5.54
C GLU A 34 0.56 -6.83 -6.10
N ILE A 35 0.61 -5.58 -6.59
CA ILE A 35 -0.48 -4.94 -7.33
C ILE A 35 0.01 -4.74 -8.75
N LYS A 36 -0.70 -5.29 -9.73
CA LYS A 36 -0.24 -5.36 -11.14
C LYS A 36 -0.85 -4.30 -12.05
N THR A 37 -1.72 -3.45 -11.51
CA THR A 37 -2.44 -2.42 -12.26
C THR A 37 -2.39 -1.09 -11.51
N VAL A 38 -2.22 0.01 -12.25
CA VAL A 38 -2.28 1.37 -11.68
C VAL A 38 -3.63 1.59 -11.02
N THR A 39 -4.72 1.14 -11.66
CA THR A 39 -6.06 1.17 -11.08
C THR A 39 -6.12 0.42 -9.74
N GLY A 40 -5.46 -0.73 -9.62
CA GLY A 40 -5.39 -1.48 -8.37
C GLY A 40 -4.65 -0.72 -7.26
N VAL A 41 -3.63 0.09 -7.61
CA VAL A 41 -2.92 0.95 -6.65
C VAL A 41 -3.84 2.08 -6.19
N ILE A 42 -4.51 2.74 -7.13
CA ILE A 42 -5.45 3.84 -6.83
C ILE A 42 -6.59 3.33 -5.96
N SER A 43 -7.24 2.22 -6.32
CA SER A 43 -8.33 1.64 -5.52
C SER A 43 -7.86 1.21 -4.13
N PHE A 44 -6.62 0.73 -3.99
CA PHE A 44 -6.04 0.39 -2.69
C PHE A 44 -5.84 1.63 -1.81
N LEU A 45 -5.24 2.70 -2.34
CA LEU A 45 -5.02 3.96 -1.61
C LEU A 45 -6.35 4.60 -1.21
N GLN A 46 -7.30 4.67 -2.14
CA GLN A 46 -8.64 5.18 -1.87
C GLN A 46 -9.33 4.37 -0.76
N GLY A 47 -9.20 3.04 -0.77
CA GLY A 47 -9.78 2.17 0.25
C GLY A 47 -9.21 2.37 1.66
N ILE A 48 -8.05 3.03 1.80
CA ILE A 48 -7.43 3.38 3.10
C ILE A 48 -7.77 4.82 3.51
N GLY A 49 -8.40 5.60 2.63
CA GLY A 49 -8.84 6.97 2.93
C GLY A 49 -7.99 8.07 2.30
N PHE A 50 -7.04 7.74 1.42
CA PHE A 50 -6.31 8.76 0.67
C PHE A 50 -7.22 9.41 -0.38
N SER A 51 -7.27 10.73 -0.42
CA SER A 51 -8.01 11.50 -1.44
C SER A 51 -7.25 11.69 -2.75
N HIS A 52 -5.93 11.48 -2.73
CA HIS A 52 -5.04 11.60 -3.89
C HIS A 52 -4.08 10.41 -3.97
N ALA A 53 -3.64 10.09 -5.19
CA ALA A 53 -2.67 9.05 -5.45
C ALA A 53 -1.62 9.54 -6.47
N ASP A 54 -0.36 9.38 -6.10
CA ASP A 54 0.81 9.56 -6.96
C ASP A 54 1.48 8.20 -7.11
N VAL A 55 1.64 7.78 -8.37
CA VAL A 55 2.12 6.46 -8.75
C VAL A 55 3.36 6.63 -9.64
N PRO A 56 4.55 6.25 -9.17
CA PRO A 56 5.75 6.33 -10.00
C PRO A 56 5.62 5.37 -11.19
N LEU A 57 5.94 5.88 -12.38
CA LEU A 57 5.87 5.14 -13.64
C LEU A 57 7.20 4.48 -14.03
N GLU A 58 8.31 4.97 -13.50
CA GLU A 58 9.65 4.41 -13.71
C GLU A 58 9.98 3.35 -12.65
N GLU A 59 10.65 2.28 -13.08
CA GLU A 59 11.07 1.20 -12.18
C GLU A 59 12.08 1.71 -11.13
N GLY A 60 11.95 1.20 -9.90
CA GLY A 60 12.82 1.57 -8.78
C GLY A 60 12.49 2.90 -8.10
N LYS A 61 11.63 3.73 -8.70
CA LYS A 61 11.10 4.94 -8.05
C LYS A 61 10.09 4.58 -6.96
N ARG A 62 10.00 5.46 -5.95
CA ARG A 62 9.08 5.32 -4.82
C ARG A 62 8.45 6.67 -4.50
N THR A 63 7.20 6.64 -4.06
CA THR A 63 6.47 7.78 -3.52
C THR A 63 5.93 7.42 -2.14
N VAL A 64 5.92 8.39 -1.22
CA VAL A 64 5.37 8.24 0.13
C VAL A 64 4.07 9.01 0.23
N HIS A 65 3.05 8.37 0.79
CA HIS A 65 1.74 8.97 1.05
C HIS A 65 1.53 9.07 2.56
N LYS A 66 1.06 10.23 3.03
CA LYS A 66 0.69 10.46 4.44
C LYS A 66 -0.69 11.09 4.48
N LEU A 67 -1.61 10.48 5.22
CA LEU A 67 -2.95 11.04 5.41
C LEU A 67 -2.83 12.37 6.17
N SER A 68 -3.58 13.37 5.74
CA SER A 68 -3.73 14.60 6.51
C SER A 68 -4.51 14.33 7.79
N SER A 69 -4.41 15.24 8.76
CA SER A 69 -5.21 15.17 9.99
C SER A 69 -6.72 15.13 9.71
N GLU A 70 -7.16 15.80 8.65
CA GLU A 70 -8.56 15.84 8.21
C GLU A 70 -9.00 14.49 7.62
N GLU A 71 -8.18 13.89 6.75
CA GLU A 71 -8.46 12.57 6.15
C GLU A 71 -8.50 11.47 7.22
N MET A 72 -7.59 11.52 8.20
CA MET A 72 -7.60 10.59 9.33
C MET A 72 -8.83 10.74 10.23
N ALA A 73 -9.36 11.96 10.38
CA ALA A 73 -10.59 12.19 11.12
C ALA A 73 -11.80 11.65 10.36
N ALA A 74 -11.86 11.90 9.04
CA ALA A 74 -12.92 11.42 8.17
C ALA A 74 -12.96 9.89 8.04
N SER A 75 -11.81 9.21 8.05
CA SER A 75 -11.74 7.74 7.94
C SER A 75 -12.18 7.00 9.22
N ARG A 76 -12.41 7.71 10.33
CA ARG A 76 -12.79 7.15 11.64
C ARG A 76 -14.26 7.40 12.01
N ALA A 77 -14.96 8.21 11.22
CA ALA A 77 -16.38 8.52 11.37
C ALA A 77 -17.24 7.47 10.65
#